data_AF-A0A7Y4T9D3-F1
#
_entry.id   AF-A0A7Y4T9D3-F1
#
_cell.length_a   1.000
_cell.length_b   1.000
_cell.length_c   1.000
_cell.angle_alpha   90.00
_cell.angle_beta   90.00
_cell.angle_gamma   90.00
#
_symmetry.space_group_name_H-M   'P 1'
#
loop_
_entity.id
_entity.type
_entity.pdbx_description
1 polymer ?
#
loop_
_entity_poly.entity_id
_entity_poly.type
_entity_poly.pdbx_seq_one_letter_code
_entity_poly.pdbx_strand_id
1 'polypeptide(L)'
;MQRIRALFAEYFTPISAATVGIVVAILIVCILLWEVPWLRPYLAAFGAGAAAFLGPLSGIISPEARTKWLASILIAGLIAVFTWLAAADLDARLDASETRNASYLRAFEKVLKESNGEAQDSVLMAAGGVCRHLYREKQPQAVLDLALLILSVRPNNGHGLYFAAEAHRDMRDAGGAIGRLQNYIAQTGHEPDAFVGDAAACYARANGFCAERTGWALHLMANHFVNDAASLAGDARQQLLWDAFKQEKRNVELVKWDRKEEKDELADLGQPFRLQGTVRSSCEILRIVERELAALGQDVSDIRRERLRLLAKSCRTLATTRAR
;
A
#
# COMPACT_ATOMS: atom_id res chain seq x y z
N MET A 1 23.49 -46.27 6.22
CA MET A 1 24.30 -45.02 6.36
C MET A 1 25.65 -45.06 5.63
N GLN A 2 26.48 -46.11 5.73
CA GLN A 2 27.78 -46.16 5.04
C GLN A 2 27.70 -46.05 3.51
N ARG A 3 26.71 -46.70 2.85
CA ARG A 3 26.49 -46.56 1.39
C ARG A 3 26.12 -45.14 0.94
N ILE A 4 25.38 -44.38 1.78
CA ILE A 4 25.01 -42.99 1.47
C ILE A 4 26.23 -42.08 1.59
N ARG A 5 27.10 -42.30 2.59
CA ARG A 5 28.36 -41.53 2.73
C ARG A 5 29.36 -41.84 1.61
N ALA A 6 29.44 -43.08 1.15
CA ALA A 6 30.29 -43.46 0.02
C ALA A 6 29.83 -42.79 -1.28
N LEU A 7 28.52 -42.79 -1.56
CA LEU A 7 27.96 -42.06 -2.70
C LEU A 7 28.17 -40.54 -2.55
N PHE A 8 28.05 -39.97 -1.35
CA PHE A 8 28.34 -38.54 -1.15
C PHE A 8 29.82 -38.20 -1.42
N ALA A 9 30.75 -39.03 -0.99
CA ALA A 9 32.18 -38.81 -1.22
C ALA A 9 32.59 -38.95 -2.70
N GLU A 10 31.90 -39.82 -3.43
CA GLU A 10 32.18 -40.10 -4.85
C GLU A 10 31.62 -39.00 -5.79
N TYR A 11 30.46 -38.43 -5.45
CA TYR A 11 29.78 -37.44 -6.31
C TYR A 11 30.00 -35.98 -5.87
N PHE A 12 30.31 -35.73 -4.60
CA PHE A 12 30.50 -34.39 -4.03
C PHE A 12 31.98 -34.00 -4.01
N THR A 13 32.59 -33.99 -5.20
CA THR A 13 33.95 -33.46 -5.38
C THR A 13 33.95 -31.93 -5.16
N PRO A 14 35.09 -31.34 -4.75
CA PRO A 14 35.23 -29.88 -4.68
C PRO A 14 34.88 -29.18 -6.01
N ILE A 15 35.04 -29.87 -7.15
CA ILE A 15 34.66 -29.39 -8.48
C ILE A 15 33.13 -29.29 -8.61
N SER A 16 32.39 -30.30 -8.16
CA SER A 16 30.91 -30.28 -8.14
C SER A 16 30.40 -29.14 -7.26
N ALA A 17 30.99 -28.96 -6.07
CA ALA A 17 30.61 -27.88 -5.16
C ALA A 17 30.90 -26.48 -5.74
N ALA A 18 32.07 -26.29 -6.36
CA ALA A 18 32.41 -25.04 -7.04
C ALA A 18 31.46 -24.73 -8.21
N THR A 19 31.11 -25.75 -9.01
CA THR A 19 30.18 -25.60 -10.15
C THR A 19 28.80 -25.17 -9.68
N VAL A 20 28.26 -25.80 -8.64
CA VAL A 20 26.98 -25.40 -8.04
C VAL A 20 27.06 -23.97 -7.50
N GLY A 21 28.15 -23.61 -6.82
CA GLY A 21 28.39 -22.26 -6.32
C GLY A 21 28.38 -21.20 -7.43
N ILE A 22 29.02 -21.47 -8.57
CA ILE A 22 29.04 -20.58 -9.73
C ILE A 22 27.65 -20.42 -10.33
N VAL A 23 26.89 -21.51 -10.52
CA VAL A 23 25.53 -21.45 -11.06
C VAL A 23 24.62 -20.63 -10.14
N VAL A 24 24.69 -20.85 -8.82
CA VAL A 24 23.93 -20.08 -7.84
C VAL A 24 24.31 -18.60 -7.88
N ALA A 25 25.60 -18.27 -7.99
CA ALA A 25 26.06 -16.89 -8.11
C ALA A 25 25.53 -16.21 -9.39
N ILE A 26 25.55 -16.92 -10.53
CA ILE A 26 24.99 -16.41 -11.80
C ILE A 26 23.49 -16.16 -11.65
N LEU A 27 22.74 -17.08 -11.05
CA LEU A 27 21.30 -16.90 -10.83
C LEU A 27 21.00 -15.71 -9.91
N ILE A 28 21.77 -15.51 -8.85
CA ILE A 28 21.66 -14.33 -7.98
C ILE A 28 21.89 -13.06 -8.79
N VAL A 29 22.94 -13.02 -9.63
CA VAL A 29 23.21 -11.87 -10.51
C VAL A 29 22.05 -11.63 -11.49
N CYS A 30 21.50 -12.68 -12.11
CA CYS A 30 20.33 -12.54 -12.99
C CYS A 30 19.10 -12.00 -12.25
N ILE A 31 18.85 -12.43 -11.02
CA ILE A 31 17.75 -11.91 -10.18
C ILE A 31 17.99 -10.43 -9.86
N LEU A 32 19.21 -10.06 -9.47
CA LEU A 32 19.56 -8.67 -9.17
C LEU A 32 19.45 -7.76 -10.41
N LEU A 33 19.79 -8.29 -11.58
CA LEU A 33 19.69 -7.55 -12.85
C LEU A 33 18.26 -7.52 -13.43
N TRP A 34 17.32 -8.30 -12.91
CA TRP A 34 15.94 -8.36 -13.41
C TRP A 34 15.19 -7.02 -13.29
N GLU A 35 15.59 -6.18 -12.33
CA GLU A 35 15.02 -4.86 -12.12
C GLU A 35 15.37 -3.87 -13.25
N VAL A 36 16.35 -4.19 -14.10
CA VAL A 36 16.77 -3.34 -15.22
C VAL A 36 15.95 -3.69 -16.47
N PRO A 37 14.99 -2.85 -16.92
CA PRO A 37 14.00 -3.26 -17.92
C PRO A 37 14.61 -3.72 -19.24
N TRP A 38 15.61 -2.99 -19.76
CA TRP A 38 16.26 -3.34 -21.03
C TRP A 38 17.05 -4.67 -20.99
N LEU A 39 17.38 -5.19 -19.79
CA LEU A 39 18.06 -6.47 -19.62
C LEU A 39 17.09 -7.66 -19.54
N ARG A 40 15.81 -7.45 -19.21
CA ARG A 40 14.83 -8.53 -18.98
C ARG A 40 14.72 -9.51 -20.15
N PRO A 41 14.65 -9.09 -21.43
CA PRO A 41 14.61 -10.02 -22.54
C PRO A 41 15.85 -10.91 -22.62
N TYR A 42 17.03 -10.34 -22.36
CA TYR A 42 18.30 -11.07 -22.36
C TYR A 42 18.41 -12.06 -21.20
N LEU A 43 17.97 -11.66 -20.00
CA LEU A 43 17.97 -12.52 -18.81
C LEU A 43 16.97 -13.67 -18.94
N ALA A 44 15.77 -13.41 -19.49
CA ALA A 44 14.77 -14.44 -19.77
C ALA A 44 15.29 -15.46 -20.80
N ALA A 45 15.90 -14.97 -21.88
CA ALA A 45 16.52 -15.81 -22.91
C ALA A 45 17.66 -16.67 -22.37
N PHE A 46 18.53 -16.07 -21.55
CA PHE A 46 19.63 -16.78 -20.88
C PHE A 46 19.09 -17.86 -19.93
N GLY A 47 18.11 -17.52 -19.08
CA GLY A 47 17.50 -18.45 -18.14
C GLY A 47 16.84 -19.64 -18.84
N ALA A 48 16.06 -19.38 -19.89
CA ALA A 48 15.39 -20.43 -20.67
C ALA A 48 16.40 -21.31 -21.44
N GLY A 49 17.41 -20.70 -22.07
CA GLY A 49 18.48 -21.42 -22.75
C GLY A 49 19.30 -22.30 -21.80
N ALA A 50 19.66 -21.75 -20.63
CA ALA A 50 20.36 -22.51 -19.59
C ALA A 50 19.49 -23.67 -19.07
N ALA A 51 18.22 -23.45 -18.75
CA ALA A 51 17.32 -24.50 -18.29
C ALA A 51 17.15 -25.63 -19.33
N ALA A 52 16.98 -25.26 -20.61
CA ALA A 52 16.88 -26.21 -21.72
C ALA A 52 18.17 -27.03 -21.92
N PHE A 53 19.33 -26.42 -21.70
CA PHE A 53 20.63 -27.08 -21.82
C PHE A 53 20.98 -27.96 -20.60
N LEU A 54 20.54 -27.55 -19.39
CA LEU A 54 20.84 -28.29 -18.16
C LEU A 54 20.03 -29.59 -18.03
N GLY A 55 18.82 -29.67 -18.60
CA GLY A 55 17.99 -30.88 -18.56
C GLY A 55 18.68 -32.14 -19.14
N PRO A 56 19.29 -32.06 -20.33
CA PRO A 56 20.01 -33.17 -20.95
C PRO A 56 21.38 -33.53 -20.31
N LEU A 57 21.89 -32.78 -19.33
CA LEU A 57 23.26 -32.98 -18.80
C LEU A 57 23.52 -34.39 -18.27
N SER A 58 22.51 -35.05 -17.70
CA SER A 58 22.65 -36.43 -17.20
C SER A 58 22.89 -37.45 -18.31
N GLY A 59 22.47 -37.17 -19.54
CA GLY A 59 22.69 -38.02 -20.72
C GLY A 59 23.96 -37.69 -21.52
N ILE A 60 24.61 -36.55 -21.24
CA ILE A 60 25.76 -36.02 -22.00
C ILE A 60 27.09 -36.67 -21.59
N ILE A 61 27.16 -37.33 -20.43
CA ILE A 61 28.39 -37.99 -19.93
C ILE A 61 28.68 -39.31 -20.68
N SER A 62 27.77 -39.78 -21.54
CA SER A 62 27.94 -40.97 -22.38
C SER A 62 28.75 -40.67 -23.66
N PRO A 63 29.81 -41.44 -24.00
CA PRO A 63 30.60 -41.29 -25.24
C PRO A 63 29.77 -41.40 -26.54
N GLU A 64 28.62 -42.07 -26.50
CA GLU A 64 27.70 -42.25 -27.63
C GLU A 64 26.84 -41.00 -27.91
N ALA A 65 26.98 -39.93 -27.12
CA ALA A 65 26.10 -38.76 -27.14
C ALA A 65 26.64 -37.54 -27.91
N ARG A 66 27.78 -37.63 -28.62
CA ARG A 66 28.39 -36.46 -29.31
C ARG A 66 27.44 -35.75 -30.29
N THR A 67 26.64 -36.49 -31.06
CA THR A 67 25.62 -35.92 -31.96
C THR A 67 24.42 -35.33 -31.21
N LYS A 68 24.08 -35.88 -30.03
CA LYS A 68 23.01 -35.35 -29.16
C LYS A 68 23.39 -34.00 -28.54
N TRP A 69 24.69 -33.73 -28.40
CA TRP A 69 25.18 -32.46 -27.87
C TRP A 69 24.90 -31.29 -28.82
N LEU A 70 25.20 -31.47 -30.11
CA LEU A 70 24.91 -30.47 -31.14
C LEU A 70 23.41 -30.18 -31.24
N ALA A 71 22.58 -31.23 -31.18
CA ALA A 71 21.13 -31.07 -31.16
C ALA A 71 20.64 -30.32 -29.90
N SER A 72 21.21 -30.63 -28.73
CA SER A 72 20.84 -29.98 -27.46
C SER A 72 21.21 -28.50 -27.45
N ILE A 73 22.39 -28.13 -27.98
CA ILE A 73 22.79 -26.72 -28.12
C ILE A 73 21.90 -25.99 -29.10
N LEU A 74 21.59 -26.61 -30.25
CA LEU A 74 20.70 -26.00 -31.22
C LEU A 74 19.31 -25.75 -30.62
N ILE A 75 18.75 -26.74 -29.90
CA ILE A 75 17.46 -26.61 -29.22
C ILE A 75 17.51 -25.52 -28.14
N ALA A 76 18.55 -25.51 -27.29
CA ALA A 76 18.72 -24.49 -26.27
C ALA A 76 18.86 -23.08 -26.87
N GLY A 77 19.61 -22.94 -27.96
CA GLY A 77 19.76 -21.69 -28.71
C GLY A 77 18.44 -21.21 -29.31
N LEU A 78 17.67 -22.11 -29.94
CA LEU A 78 16.34 -21.79 -30.46
C LEU A 78 15.38 -21.36 -29.34
N ILE A 79 15.34 -22.09 -28.22
CA ILE A 79 14.51 -21.73 -27.06
C ILE A 79 14.92 -20.36 -26.52
N ALA A 80 16.21 -20.08 -26.40
CA ALA A 80 16.70 -18.77 -25.97
C ALA A 80 16.25 -17.65 -26.90
N VAL A 81 16.37 -17.82 -28.22
CA VAL A 81 15.94 -16.83 -29.22
C VAL A 81 14.43 -16.61 -29.18
N PHE A 82 13.62 -17.66 -29.13
CA PHE A 82 12.16 -17.53 -29.04
C PHE A 82 11.73 -16.87 -27.72
N THR A 83 12.38 -17.20 -26.61
CA THR A 83 12.12 -16.57 -25.31
C THR A 83 12.50 -15.10 -25.34
N TRP A 84 13.64 -14.74 -25.96
CA TRP A 84 14.04 -13.34 -26.15
C TRP A 84 12.99 -12.57 -26.95
N LEU A 85 12.55 -13.11 -28.10
CA LEU A 85 11.54 -12.48 -28.94
C LEU A 85 10.21 -12.29 -28.21
N ALA A 86 9.75 -13.30 -27.46
CA ALA A 86 8.52 -13.23 -26.70
C ALA A 86 8.60 -12.20 -25.56
N ALA A 87 9.72 -12.15 -24.84
CA ALA A 87 9.95 -11.18 -23.79
C ALA A 87 10.02 -9.75 -24.33
N ALA A 88 10.74 -9.54 -25.44
CA ALA A 88 10.84 -8.24 -26.09
C ALA A 88 9.49 -7.74 -26.66
N ASP A 89 8.69 -8.62 -27.27
CA ASP A 89 7.33 -8.28 -27.73
C ASP A 89 6.40 -7.93 -26.55
N LEU A 90 6.50 -8.67 -25.44
CA LEU A 90 5.72 -8.38 -24.24
C LEU A 90 6.08 -7.01 -23.64
N ASP A 91 7.37 -6.71 -23.48
CA ASP A 91 7.85 -5.41 -22.98
C ASP A 91 7.38 -4.27 -23.92
N ALA A 92 7.52 -4.45 -25.24
CA ALA A 92 7.05 -3.45 -26.21
C ALA A 92 5.53 -3.23 -26.15
N ARG A 93 4.73 -4.28 -25.93
CA ARG A 93 3.28 -4.17 -25.76
C ARG A 93 2.91 -3.48 -24.45
N LEU A 94 3.65 -3.75 -23.39
CA LEU A 94 3.46 -3.11 -22.09
C LEU A 94 3.75 -1.61 -22.18
N ASP A 95 4.90 -1.22 -22.71
CA ASP A 95 5.30 0.19 -22.92
C ASP A 95 4.28 0.93 -23.81
N ALA A 96 3.84 0.28 -24.90
CA ALA A 96 2.84 0.85 -25.78
C ALA A 96 1.48 1.00 -25.09
N SER A 97 1.10 0.06 -24.22
CA SER A 97 -0.12 0.13 -23.43
C SER A 97 -0.06 1.25 -22.40
N GLU A 98 1.05 1.39 -21.67
CA GLU A 98 1.27 2.47 -20.72
C GLU A 98 1.20 3.84 -21.39
N THR A 99 1.86 3.99 -22.54
CA THR A 99 1.85 5.24 -23.32
C THR A 99 0.44 5.60 -23.82
N ARG A 100 -0.32 4.61 -24.30
CA ARG A 100 -1.73 4.81 -24.71
C ARG A 100 -2.61 5.21 -23.52
N ASN A 101 -2.49 4.50 -22.40
CA ASN A 101 -3.25 4.80 -21.19
C ASN A 101 -2.94 6.20 -20.67
N ALA A 102 -1.67 6.60 -20.63
CA ALA A 102 -1.27 7.96 -20.25
C ALA A 102 -1.89 9.03 -21.19
N SER A 103 -1.95 8.74 -22.49
CA SER A 103 -2.57 9.65 -23.47
C SER A 103 -4.09 9.76 -23.27
N TYR A 104 -4.77 8.65 -23.02
CA TYR A 104 -6.21 8.64 -22.71
C TYR A 104 -6.54 9.35 -21.40
N LEU A 105 -5.74 9.15 -20.35
CA LEU A 105 -5.92 9.84 -19.08
C LEU A 105 -5.76 11.35 -19.23
N ARG A 106 -4.75 11.82 -19.97
CA ARG A 106 -4.57 13.26 -20.25
C ARG A 106 -5.74 13.84 -21.07
N ALA A 107 -6.22 13.10 -22.07
CA ALA A 107 -7.37 13.52 -22.87
C ALA A 107 -8.64 13.58 -22.02
N PHE A 108 -8.89 12.57 -21.19
CA PHE A 108 -10.01 12.51 -20.26
C PHE A 108 -9.94 13.64 -19.23
N GLU A 109 -8.78 13.88 -18.62
CA GLU A 109 -8.55 14.99 -17.70
C GLU A 109 -8.90 16.33 -18.36
N LYS A 110 -8.44 16.55 -19.60
CA LYS A 110 -8.74 17.78 -20.35
C LYS A 110 -10.24 17.94 -20.57
N VAL A 111 -10.93 16.90 -21.05
CA VAL A 111 -12.38 16.92 -21.25
C VAL A 111 -13.11 17.21 -19.94
N LEU A 112 -12.67 16.61 -18.82
CA LEU A 112 -13.31 16.79 -17.53
C LEU A 112 -13.09 18.20 -16.95
N LYS A 113 -11.94 18.82 -17.22
CA LYS A 113 -11.65 20.23 -16.87
C LYS A 113 -12.47 21.22 -17.69
N GLU A 114 -12.76 20.88 -18.95
CA GLU A 114 -13.55 21.71 -19.87
C GLU A 114 -15.07 21.47 -19.74
N SER A 115 -15.48 20.41 -19.04
CA SER A 115 -16.88 20.08 -18.79
C SER A 115 -17.57 21.05 -17.82
N ASN A 116 -18.90 21.07 -17.85
CA ASN A 116 -19.67 21.84 -16.88
C ASN A 116 -19.56 21.25 -15.45
N GLY A 117 -19.87 22.06 -14.43
CA GLY A 117 -19.72 21.66 -13.03
C GLY A 117 -20.51 20.40 -12.66
N GLU A 118 -21.72 20.22 -13.20
CA GLU A 118 -22.59 19.07 -12.89
C GLU A 118 -22.03 17.74 -13.44
N ALA A 119 -21.54 17.75 -14.67
CA ALA A 119 -20.88 16.59 -15.27
C ALA A 119 -19.60 16.24 -14.50
N GLN A 120 -18.81 17.27 -14.15
CA GLN A 120 -17.62 17.09 -13.34
C GLN A 120 -17.93 16.48 -11.97
N ASP A 121 -18.95 16.99 -11.29
CA ASP A 121 -19.38 16.51 -9.98
C ASP A 121 -19.84 15.05 -10.04
N SER A 122 -20.62 14.69 -11.05
CA SER A 122 -21.09 13.32 -11.28
C SER A 122 -19.92 12.34 -11.45
N VAL A 123 -18.93 12.72 -12.26
CA VAL A 123 -17.72 11.92 -12.48
C VAL A 123 -16.88 11.80 -11.21
N LEU A 124 -16.72 12.88 -10.44
CA LEU A 124 -15.93 12.87 -9.21
C LEU A 124 -16.58 12.02 -8.11
N MET A 125 -17.91 12.02 -8.00
CA MET A 125 -18.65 11.12 -7.09
C MET A 125 -18.44 9.65 -7.48
N ALA A 126 -18.60 9.33 -8.77
CA ALA A 126 -18.35 7.98 -9.28
C ALA A 126 -16.89 7.54 -9.04
N ALA A 127 -15.92 8.42 -9.29
CA ALA A 127 -14.51 8.17 -9.07
C ALA A 127 -14.20 7.89 -7.58
N GLY A 128 -14.83 8.62 -6.65
CA GLY A 128 -14.73 8.33 -5.22
C GLY A 128 -15.24 6.92 -4.85
N GLY A 129 -16.34 6.48 -5.47
CA GLY A 129 -16.85 5.12 -5.34
C GLY A 129 -15.89 4.05 -5.88
N VAL A 130 -15.28 4.31 -7.05
CA VAL A 130 -14.27 3.43 -7.65
C VAL A 130 -13.01 3.35 -6.79
N CYS A 131 -12.50 4.48 -6.27
CA CYS A 131 -11.37 4.48 -5.32
C CYS A 131 -11.65 3.59 -4.11
N ARG A 132 -12.88 3.65 -3.55
CA ARG A 132 -13.28 2.79 -2.43
C ARG A 132 -13.23 1.31 -2.81
N HIS A 133 -13.74 0.96 -3.99
CA HIS A 133 -13.72 -0.40 -4.49
C HIS A 133 -12.28 -0.90 -4.68
N LEU A 134 -11.44 -0.14 -5.40
CA LEU A 134 -10.03 -0.47 -5.61
C LEU A 134 -9.25 -0.62 -4.29
N TYR A 135 -9.56 0.22 -3.29
CA TYR A 135 -8.94 0.13 -1.97
C TYR A 135 -9.33 -1.17 -1.24
N ARG A 136 -10.60 -1.61 -1.37
CA ARG A 136 -11.05 -2.91 -0.83
C ARG A 136 -10.36 -4.09 -1.52
N GLU A 137 -10.17 -4.01 -2.83
CA GLU A 137 -9.47 -5.00 -3.65
C GLU A 137 -7.95 -4.99 -3.50
N LYS A 138 -7.41 -4.19 -2.56
CA LYS A 138 -5.97 -4.13 -2.27
C LYS A 138 -5.11 -3.75 -3.48
N GLN A 139 -5.59 -2.78 -4.26
CA GLN A 139 -4.87 -2.22 -5.40
C GLN A 139 -4.38 -0.81 -5.10
N PRO A 140 -3.41 -0.61 -4.19
CA PRO A 140 -3.04 0.72 -3.71
C PRO A 140 -2.48 1.61 -4.83
N GLN A 141 -1.76 1.06 -5.81
CA GLN A 141 -1.28 1.83 -6.96
C GLN A 141 -2.44 2.37 -7.80
N ALA A 142 -3.43 1.53 -8.12
CA ALA A 142 -4.61 1.95 -8.88
C ALA A 142 -5.44 3.01 -8.11
N VAL A 143 -5.53 2.88 -6.78
CA VAL A 143 -6.15 3.90 -5.92
C VAL A 143 -5.38 5.22 -6.02
N LEU A 144 -4.05 5.18 -5.93
CA LEU A 144 -3.22 6.39 -6.02
C LEU A 144 -3.36 7.05 -7.39
N ASP A 145 -3.29 6.30 -8.49
CA ASP A 145 -3.38 6.84 -9.85
C ASP A 145 -4.72 7.57 -10.06
N LEU A 146 -5.84 6.94 -9.65
CA LEU A 146 -7.15 7.56 -9.75
C LEU A 146 -7.31 8.76 -8.80
N ALA A 147 -6.77 8.68 -7.59
CA ALA A 147 -6.78 9.79 -6.64
C ALA A 147 -5.99 11.00 -7.17
N LEU A 148 -4.84 10.77 -7.80
CA LEU A 148 -4.06 11.84 -8.44
C LEU A 148 -4.77 12.44 -9.65
N LEU A 149 -5.52 11.65 -10.42
CA LEU A 149 -6.38 12.16 -11.49
C LEU A 149 -7.51 13.05 -10.93
N ILE A 150 -8.16 12.64 -9.84
CA ILE A 150 -9.14 13.48 -9.14
C ILE A 150 -8.51 14.82 -8.73
N LEU A 151 -7.29 14.79 -8.19
CA LEU A 151 -6.57 15.99 -7.74
C LEU A 151 -6.05 16.85 -8.89
N SER A 152 -5.74 16.28 -10.05
CA SER A 152 -5.34 17.08 -11.22
C SER A 152 -6.50 17.91 -11.73
N VAL A 153 -7.74 17.42 -11.58
CA VAL A 153 -8.99 18.09 -11.96
C VAL A 153 -9.44 19.07 -10.87
N ARG A 154 -9.49 18.64 -9.61
CA ARG A 154 -9.88 19.46 -8.45
C ARG A 154 -8.87 19.27 -7.31
N PRO A 155 -7.85 20.14 -7.18
CA PRO A 155 -6.72 19.96 -6.25
C PRO A 155 -7.08 19.82 -4.76
N ASN A 156 -8.22 20.37 -4.36
CA ASN A 156 -8.70 20.33 -2.97
C ASN A 156 -9.81 19.30 -2.75
N ASN A 157 -9.95 18.33 -3.66
CA ASN A 157 -10.99 17.31 -3.55
C ASN A 157 -10.67 16.29 -2.46
N GLY A 158 -11.61 16.12 -1.51
CA GLY A 158 -11.51 15.21 -0.38
C GLY A 158 -11.45 13.73 -0.76
N HIS A 159 -12.06 13.27 -1.86
CA HIS A 159 -11.84 11.89 -2.35
C HIS A 159 -10.38 11.70 -2.73
N GLY A 160 -9.84 12.58 -3.57
CA GLY A 160 -8.46 12.50 -4.04
C GLY A 160 -7.45 12.59 -2.89
N LEU A 161 -7.61 13.56 -1.99
CA LEU A 161 -6.66 13.74 -0.87
C LEU A 161 -6.71 12.55 0.10
N TYR A 162 -7.90 12.08 0.45
CA TYR A 162 -8.07 10.97 1.38
C TYR A 162 -7.56 9.63 0.81
N PHE A 163 -7.98 9.28 -0.41
CA PHE A 163 -7.58 8.01 -1.01
C PHE A 163 -6.10 7.96 -1.41
N ALA A 164 -5.51 9.09 -1.82
CA ALA A 164 -4.06 9.16 -2.00
C ALA A 164 -3.33 8.85 -0.69
N ALA A 165 -3.79 9.39 0.44
CA ALA A 165 -3.21 9.08 1.74
C ALA A 165 -3.31 7.60 2.11
N GLU A 166 -4.48 6.98 1.94
CA GLU A 166 -4.66 5.55 2.22
C GLU A 166 -3.83 4.66 1.29
N ALA A 167 -3.69 5.02 0.01
CA ALA A 167 -2.81 4.33 -0.91
C ALA A 167 -1.34 4.39 -0.46
N HIS A 168 -0.85 5.58 -0.10
CA HIS A 168 0.52 5.74 0.43
C HIS A 168 0.72 4.93 1.73
N ARG A 169 -0.30 4.86 2.61
CA ARG A 169 -0.25 4.01 3.82
C ARG A 169 -0.08 2.54 3.48
N ASP A 170 -0.87 2.01 2.55
CA ASP A 170 -0.78 0.61 2.12
C ASP A 170 0.58 0.31 1.44
N MET A 171 1.17 1.29 0.76
CA MET A 171 2.51 1.20 0.15
C MET A 171 3.67 1.47 1.12
N ARG A 172 3.38 1.73 2.41
CA ARG A 172 4.37 2.08 3.45
C ARG A 172 5.16 3.37 3.18
N ASP A 173 4.61 4.27 2.36
CA ASP A 173 5.14 5.62 2.16
C ASP A 173 4.53 6.56 3.20
N ALA A 174 5.17 6.64 4.37
CA ALA A 174 4.70 7.49 5.46
C ALA A 174 4.67 8.96 5.07
N GLY A 175 5.70 9.46 4.38
CA GLY A 175 5.80 10.87 3.99
C GLY A 175 4.67 11.29 3.06
N GLY A 176 4.40 10.48 2.02
CA GLY A 176 3.27 10.69 1.12
C GLY A 176 1.93 10.64 1.84
N ALA A 177 1.73 9.69 2.74
CA ALA A 177 0.50 9.56 3.53
C ALA A 177 0.24 10.80 4.40
N ILE A 178 1.24 11.22 5.16
CA ILE A 178 1.15 12.36 6.09
C ILE A 178 0.86 13.65 5.32
N GLY A 179 1.61 13.92 4.25
CA GLY A 179 1.42 15.13 3.44
C GLY A 179 0.01 15.23 2.86
N ARG A 180 -0.56 14.10 2.41
CA ARG A 180 -1.94 14.05 1.88
C ARG A 180 -2.99 14.22 2.98
N LEU A 181 -2.83 13.59 4.15
CA LEU A 181 -3.73 13.79 5.29
C LEU A 181 -3.70 15.22 5.83
N GLN A 182 -2.52 15.83 5.93
CA GLN A 182 -2.37 17.23 6.34
C GLN A 182 -3.10 18.16 5.37
N ASN A 183 -2.93 17.95 4.05
CA ASN A 183 -3.65 18.73 3.06
C ASN A 183 -5.17 18.50 3.16
N TYR A 184 -5.64 17.24 3.28
CA TYR A 184 -7.05 16.93 3.50
C TYR A 184 -7.62 17.72 4.70
N ILE A 185 -6.94 17.67 5.85
CA ILE A 185 -7.38 18.34 7.08
C ILE A 185 -7.37 19.86 6.92
N ALA A 186 -6.39 20.43 6.21
CA ALA A 186 -6.32 21.86 5.94
C ALA A 186 -7.53 22.35 5.13
N GLN A 187 -7.99 21.56 4.16
CA GLN A 187 -9.15 21.91 3.33
C GLN A 187 -10.49 21.84 4.09
N THR A 188 -10.56 21.11 5.21
CA THR A 188 -11.83 20.99 5.99
C THR A 188 -12.37 22.33 6.46
N GLY A 189 -11.53 23.35 6.66
CA GLY A 189 -11.96 24.69 7.05
C GLY A 189 -12.74 25.44 5.96
N HIS A 190 -12.63 25.01 4.70
CA HIS A 190 -13.30 25.59 3.54
C HIS A 190 -14.53 24.78 3.08
N GLU A 191 -14.77 23.63 3.71
CA GLU A 191 -15.77 22.64 3.27
C GLU A 191 -16.72 22.33 4.44
N PRO A 192 -17.87 23.02 4.55
CA PRO A 192 -18.82 22.82 5.66
C PRO A 192 -19.27 21.36 5.81
N ASP A 193 -19.37 20.65 4.68
CA ASP A 193 -19.72 19.24 4.61
C ASP A 193 -18.70 18.32 5.32
N ALA A 194 -17.46 18.78 5.53
CA ALA A 194 -16.43 18.02 6.26
C ALA A 194 -16.78 17.72 7.72
N PHE A 195 -17.78 18.41 8.28
CA PHE A 195 -18.19 18.28 9.68
C PHE A 195 -19.57 17.63 9.86
N VAL A 196 -20.20 17.16 8.77
CA VAL A 196 -21.50 16.50 8.81
C VAL A 196 -21.54 15.23 7.95
N GLY A 197 -22.39 14.29 8.31
CA GLY A 197 -22.63 13.05 7.55
C GLY A 197 -21.67 11.90 7.88
N ASP A 198 -22.13 10.69 7.57
CA ASP A 198 -21.41 9.44 7.74
C ASP A 198 -20.53 9.11 6.52
N ALA A 199 -19.98 7.89 6.49
CA ALA A 199 -19.19 7.37 5.38
C ALA A 199 -19.95 7.40 4.02
N ALA A 200 -21.27 7.18 4.00
CA ALA A 200 -22.04 7.19 2.77
C ALA A 200 -22.16 8.62 2.21
N ALA A 201 -22.34 9.60 3.10
CA ALA A 201 -22.42 11.02 2.72
C ALA A 201 -21.18 11.50 1.96
N CYS A 202 -19.99 10.98 2.27
CA CYS A 202 -18.78 11.35 1.54
C CYS A 202 -18.87 11.00 0.05
N TYR A 203 -19.48 9.85 -0.31
CA TYR A 203 -19.60 9.38 -1.69
C TYR A 203 -20.76 10.01 -2.45
N ALA A 204 -21.75 10.53 -1.72
CA ALA A 204 -22.83 11.33 -2.30
C ALA A 204 -22.44 12.79 -2.61
N ARG A 205 -21.18 13.18 -2.31
CA ARG A 205 -20.67 14.54 -2.50
C ARG A 205 -19.49 14.54 -3.46
N ALA A 206 -19.51 15.43 -4.44
CA ALA A 206 -18.42 15.56 -5.40
C ALA A 206 -17.10 15.95 -4.74
N ASN A 207 -17.12 16.85 -3.75
CA ASN A 207 -15.92 17.25 -3.01
C ASN A 207 -15.42 16.16 -2.05
N GLY A 208 -16.20 15.11 -1.76
CA GLY A 208 -15.72 13.96 -0.99
C GLY A 208 -15.44 14.21 0.50
N PHE A 209 -15.97 15.28 1.08
CA PHE A 209 -15.84 15.55 2.53
C PHE A 209 -17.08 15.08 3.30
N CYS A 210 -16.86 14.60 4.53
CA CYS A 210 -17.89 14.18 5.48
C CYS A 210 -17.30 14.09 6.89
N ALA A 211 -18.13 14.12 7.93
CA ALA A 211 -17.65 14.06 9.32
C ALA A 211 -16.86 12.78 9.61
N GLU A 212 -17.35 11.63 9.16
CA GLU A 212 -16.72 10.33 9.49
C GLU A 212 -15.32 10.18 8.88
N ARG A 213 -15.15 10.51 7.60
CA ARG A 213 -13.83 10.48 6.93
C ARG A 213 -12.88 11.50 7.53
N THR A 214 -13.38 12.69 7.89
CA THR A 214 -12.58 13.72 8.54
C THR A 214 -12.12 13.27 9.93
N GLY A 215 -13.00 12.70 10.73
CA GLY A 215 -12.63 12.11 12.02
C GLY A 215 -11.60 11.01 11.87
N TRP A 216 -11.78 10.13 10.89
CA TRP A 216 -10.81 9.09 10.59
C TRP A 216 -9.44 9.66 10.20
N ALA A 217 -9.38 10.65 9.31
CA ALA A 217 -8.14 11.33 8.93
C ALA A 217 -7.42 11.97 10.14
N LEU A 218 -8.17 12.62 11.04
CA LEU A 218 -7.65 13.18 12.28
C LEU A 218 -7.08 12.08 13.20
N HIS A 219 -7.78 10.96 13.33
CA HIS A 219 -7.35 9.81 14.11
C HIS A 219 -6.06 9.16 13.58
N LEU A 220 -5.93 9.07 12.26
CA LEU A 220 -4.70 8.59 11.62
C LEU A 220 -3.52 9.53 11.88
N MET A 221 -3.75 10.84 11.83
CA MET A 221 -2.72 11.83 12.18
C MET A 221 -2.34 11.76 13.66
N ALA A 222 -3.29 11.58 14.56
CA ALA A 222 -3.01 11.41 15.99
C ALA A 222 -2.12 10.18 16.26
N ASN A 223 -2.41 9.05 15.60
CA ASN A 223 -1.57 7.86 15.66
C ASN A 223 -0.14 8.12 15.20
N HIS A 224 0.03 8.85 14.10
CA HIS A 224 1.33 9.19 13.57
C HIS A 224 2.13 10.05 14.55
N PHE A 225 1.53 11.12 15.11
CA PHE A 225 2.20 11.96 16.10
C PHE A 225 2.63 11.20 17.36
N VAL A 226 1.82 10.23 17.83
CA VAL A 226 2.23 9.35 18.94
C VAL A 226 3.44 8.49 18.59
N ASN A 227 3.51 7.96 17.36
CA ASN A 227 4.64 7.16 16.93
C ASN A 227 5.93 7.99 16.86
N ASP A 228 5.85 9.18 16.26
CA ASP A 228 7.00 10.06 16.12
C ASP A 228 7.50 10.55 17.49
N ALA A 229 6.58 10.88 18.40
CA ALA A 229 6.90 11.26 19.77
C ALA A 229 7.65 10.17 20.56
N ALA A 230 7.55 8.89 20.17
CA ALA A 230 8.30 7.82 20.82
C ALA A 230 9.80 7.86 20.50
N SER A 231 10.19 8.54 19.42
CA SER A 231 11.59 8.65 18.95
C SER A 231 12.27 9.97 19.31
N LEU A 232 11.53 10.93 19.87
CA LEU A 232 12.02 12.27 20.19
C LEU A 232 12.10 12.49 21.71
N ALA A 233 12.78 13.57 22.12
CA ALA A 233 12.89 14.02 23.51
C ALA A 233 12.60 15.52 23.63
N GLY A 234 12.43 16.00 24.87
CA GLY A 234 12.24 17.42 25.19
C GLY A 234 11.00 18.04 24.53
N ASP A 235 11.12 19.30 24.14
CA ASP A 235 10.01 20.13 23.63
C ASP A 235 9.39 19.56 22.35
N ALA A 236 10.20 18.98 21.45
CA ALA A 236 9.71 18.38 20.21
C ALA A 236 8.77 17.19 20.49
N ARG A 237 9.14 16.34 21.46
CA ARG A 237 8.28 15.24 21.92
C ARG A 237 6.98 15.77 22.51
N GLN A 238 7.07 16.78 23.38
CA GLN A 238 5.91 17.39 24.03
C GLN A 238 4.94 17.98 23.00
N GLN A 239 5.45 18.69 21.99
CA GLN A 239 4.64 19.29 20.93
C GLN A 239 3.85 18.22 20.16
N LEU A 240 4.49 17.12 19.75
CA LEU A 240 3.82 16.04 19.05
C LEU A 240 2.72 15.37 19.89
N LEU A 241 2.94 15.20 21.20
CA LEU A 241 1.90 14.65 22.09
C LEU A 241 0.68 15.59 22.19
N TRP A 242 0.91 16.90 22.25
CA TRP A 242 -0.18 17.88 22.21
C TRP A 242 -0.90 17.92 20.86
N ASP A 243 -0.17 17.81 19.76
CA ASP A 243 -0.76 17.70 18.42
C ASP A 243 -1.59 16.42 18.29
N ALA A 244 -1.12 15.29 18.82
CA ALA A 244 -1.89 14.05 18.89
C ALA A 244 -3.20 14.24 19.66
N PHE A 245 -3.15 14.86 20.84
CA PHE A 245 -4.36 15.17 21.61
C PHE A 245 -5.33 16.07 20.85
N LYS A 246 -4.82 17.13 20.20
CA LYS A 246 -5.63 18.07 19.44
C LYS A 246 -6.38 17.39 18.31
N GLN A 247 -5.72 16.53 17.53
CA GLN A 247 -6.39 15.80 16.45
C GLN A 247 -7.40 14.79 17.00
N GLU A 248 -7.05 14.05 18.06
CA GLU A 248 -7.94 13.05 18.64
C GLU A 248 -9.18 13.67 19.29
N LYS A 249 -9.01 14.81 19.98
CA LYS A 249 -10.15 15.57 20.53
C LYS A 249 -11.11 15.99 19.43
N ARG A 250 -10.61 16.53 18.32
CA ARG A 250 -11.44 16.90 17.15
C ARG A 250 -12.12 15.68 16.53
N ASN A 251 -11.41 14.56 16.39
CA ASN A 251 -12.00 13.29 15.91
C ASN A 251 -13.21 12.89 16.77
N VAL A 252 -13.06 12.93 18.10
CA VAL A 252 -14.12 12.56 19.06
C VAL A 252 -15.31 13.53 19.04
N GLU A 253 -15.06 14.81 18.79
CA GLU A 253 -16.11 15.82 18.64
C GLU A 253 -16.91 15.63 17.34
N LEU A 254 -16.25 15.23 16.25
CA LEU A 254 -16.87 15.03 14.94
C LEU A 254 -17.59 13.70 14.81
N VAL A 255 -16.91 12.61 15.16
CA VAL A 255 -17.46 11.27 15.06
C VAL A 255 -18.20 11.00 16.35
N LYS A 256 -19.52 11.16 16.33
CA LYS A 256 -20.36 10.57 17.36
C LYS A 256 -20.21 9.06 17.23
N TRP A 257 -19.30 8.48 18.02
CA TRP A 257 -19.06 7.03 18.12
C TRP A 257 -20.23 6.25 18.73
N ASP A 258 -21.46 6.75 18.56
CA ASP A 258 -22.70 6.01 18.81
C ASP A 258 -22.98 5.13 17.58
N ARG A 259 -21.98 4.34 17.17
CA ARG A 259 -22.23 3.19 16.32
C ARG A 259 -22.98 2.23 17.22
N LYS A 260 -24.30 2.17 17.11
CA LYS A 260 -24.99 0.91 17.41
C LYS A 260 -24.16 -0.16 16.73
N GLU A 261 -23.72 -1.18 17.47
CA GLU A 261 -23.12 -2.37 16.89
C GLU A 261 -24.20 -2.99 15.99
N GLU A 262 -24.35 -2.46 14.79
CA GLU A 262 -25.30 -2.88 13.79
C GLU A 262 -24.67 -4.11 13.17
N LYS A 263 -24.87 -5.22 13.87
CA LYS A 263 -24.21 -6.49 13.62
C LYS A 263 -24.59 -7.10 12.27
N ASP A 264 -25.68 -6.66 11.60
CA ASP A 264 -26.26 -7.52 10.57
C ASP A 264 -26.74 -6.84 9.26
N GLU A 265 -26.64 -5.51 9.05
CA GLU A 265 -27.28 -4.90 7.85
C GLU A 265 -26.38 -4.11 6.87
N LEU A 266 -25.09 -3.90 7.15
CA LEU A 266 -24.18 -3.15 6.26
C LEU A 266 -23.25 -4.06 5.43
N ALA A 267 -23.81 -5.13 4.86
CA ALA A 267 -23.06 -6.07 4.03
C ALA A 267 -22.58 -5.45 2.69
N ASP A 268 -23.28 -4.45 2.13
CA ASP A 268 -22.95 -3.98 0.77
C ASP A 268 -22.53 -2.50 0.65
N LEU A 269 -23.10 -1.55 1.41
CA LEU A 269 -22.90 -0.12 1.11
C LEU A 269 -22.04 0.69 2.09
N GLY A 270 -21.65 0.16 3.26
CA GLY A 270 -21.20 1.03 4.35
C GLY A 270 -20.29 0.44 5.42
N GLN A 271 -19.44 -0.56 5.12
CA GLN A 271 -18.45 -1.01 6.10
C GLN A 271 -17.63 0.19 6.62
N PRO A 272 -17.56 0.41 7.95
CA PRO A 272 -16.78 1.49 8.53
C PRO A 272 -15.29 1.34 8.20
N PHE A 273 -14.53 2.44 8.21
CA PHE A 273 -13.09 2.43 8.00
C PHE A 273 -12.42 1.39 8.92
N ARG A 274 -11.84 0.34 8.33
CA ARG A 274 -11.21 -0.77 9.08
C ARG A 274 -9.78 -0.39 9.44
N LEU A 275 -9.39 -0.66 10.69
CA LEU A 275 -8.01 -0.58 11.15
C LEU A 275 -7.18 -1.64 10.40
N GLN A 276 -6.41 -1.23 9.40
CA GLN A 276 -5.36 -2.06 8.83
C GLN A 276 -4.00 -1.63 9.41
N GLY A 277 -3.24 -2.59 9.93
CA GLY A 277 -1.99 -2.34 10.65
C GLY A 277 -2.16 -2.06 12.15
N THR A 278 -1.10 -1.60 12.81
CA THR A 278 -1.04 -1.28 14.25
C THR A 278 -1.63 0.10 14.57
N VAL A 279 -2.79 0.42 14.00
CA VAL A 279 -3.49 1.67 14.33
C VAL A 279 -4.13 1.52 15.71
N ARG A 280 -3.72 2.37 16.65
CA ARG A 280 -4.22 2.34 18.03
C ARG A 280 -5.61 2.96 18.09
N SER A 281 -6.45 2.43 18.98
CA SER A 281 -7.77 3.03 19.24
C SER A 281 -7.66 4.43 19.84
N SER A 282 -8.72 5.24 19.70
CA SER A 282 -8.83 6.57 20.32
C SER A 282 -8.53 6.56 21.82
N CYS A 283 -9.05 5.58 22.55
CA CYS A 283 -8.80 5.44 23.98
C CYS A 283 -7.36 5.08 24.30
N GLU A 284 -6.70 4.29 23.46
CA GLU A 284 -5.28 3.98 23.63
C GLU A 284 -4.39 5.19 23.36
N ILE A 285 -4.68 5.99 22.32
CA ILE A 285 -3.98 7.25 22.02
C ILE A 285 -4.10 8.20 23.21
N LEU A 286 -5.31 8.48 23.69
CA LEU A 286 -5.50 9.41 24.81
C LEU A 286 -4.81 8.92 26.09
N ARG A 287 -4.80 7.60 26.34
CA ARG A 287 -4.08 7.02 27.48
C ARG A 287 -2.56 7.19 27.35
N ILE A 288 -2.01 6.96 26.17
CA ILE A 288 -0.58 7.19 25.91
C ILE A 288 -0.25 8.66 26.10
N VAL A 289 -1.01 9.55 25.45
CA VAL A 289 -0.78 11.00 25.53
C VAL A 289 -0.89 11.52 26.96
N GLU A 290 -1.91 11.11 27.74
CA GLU A 290 -2.02 11.45 29.17
C GLU A 290 -0.80 11.00 29.96
N ARG A 291 -0.37 9.73 29.80
CA ARG A 291 0.76 9.16 30.54
C ARG A 291 2.06 9.88 30.19
N GLU A 292 2.34 10.07 28.91
CA GLU A 292 3.61 10.66 28.45
C GLU A 292 3.69 12.15 28.78
N LEU A 293 2.60 12.92 28.65
CA LEU A 293 2.59 14.34 29.04
C LEU A 293 2.72 14.51 30.57
N ALA A 294 2.06 13.66 31.36
CA ALA A 294 2.21 13.68 32.82
C ALA A 294 3.66 13.35 33.25
N ALA A 295 4.31 12.40 32.56
CA ALA A 295 5.73 12.08 32.79
C ALA A 295 6.67 13.26 32.45
N LEU A 296 6.24 14.17 31.59
CA LEU A 296 6.92 15.43 31.26
C LEU A 296 6.49 16.60 32.18
N GLY A 297 5.75 16.33 33.26
CA GLY A 297 5.30 17.35 34.23
C GLY A 297 4.20 18.28 33.72
N GLN A 298 3.52 17.95 32.62
CA GLN A 298 2.43 18.76 32.07
C GLN A 298 1.11 18.51 32.81
N ASP A 299 0.23 19.52 32.87
CA ASP A 299 -1.14 19.32 33.33
C ASP A 299 -1.95 18.56 32.27
N VAL A 300 -2.51 17.42 32.65
CA VAL A 300 -3.28 16.51 31.79
C VAL A 300 -4.76 16.43 32.20
N SER A 301 -5.23 17.37 33.01
CA SER A 301 -6.62 17.42 33.51
C SER A 301 -7.66 17.38 32.39
N ASP A 302 -7.44 18.11 31.30
CA ASP A 302 -8.33 18.13 30.12
C ASP A 302 -8.31 16.81 29.35
N ILE A 303 -7.14 16.20 29.17
CA ILE A 303 -7.00 14.89 28.49
C ILE A 303 -7.75 13.82 29.28
N ARG A 304 -7.61 13.83 30.61
CA ARG A 304 -8.32 12.92 31.51
C ARG A 304 -9.83 13.10 31.39
N ARG A 305 -10.33 14.34 31.31
CA ARG A 305 -11.76 14.64 31.13
C ARG A 305 -12.29 14.06 29.82
N GLU A 306 -11.60 14.28 28.70
CA GLU A 306 -12.02 13.74 27.40
C GLU A 306 -11.95 12.20 27.35
N ARG A 307 -10.90 11.61 27.93
CA ARG A 307 -10.81 10.14 28.06
C ARG A 307 -11.99 9.57 28.83
N LEU A 308 -12.38 10.18 29.95
CA LEU A 308 -13.55 9.76 30.73
C LEU A 308 -14.85 9.92 29.93
N ARG A 309 -14.99 11.00 29.16
CA ARG A 309 -16.13 11.23 28.26
C ARG A 309 -16.23 10.13 27.20
N LEU A 310 -15.11 9.68 26.64
CA LEU A 310 -15.07 8.56 25.69
C LEU A 310 -15.32 7.20 26.32
N LEU A 311 -14.77 6.94 27.52
CA LEU A 311 -15.03 5.72 28.28
C LEU A 311 -16.52 5.57 28.61
N ALA A 312 -17.21 6.68 28.86
CA ALA A 312 -18.66 6.67 29.05
C ALA A 312 -19.45 6.29 27.79
N LYS A 313 -18.92 6.57 26.59
CA LYS A 313 -19.61 6.35 25.31
C LYS A 313 -19.25 5.04 24.61
N SER A 314 -17.98 4.64 24.59
CA SER A 314 -17.51 3.66 23.59
C SER A 314 -16.45 2.67 24.09
N CYS A 315 -15.72 2.96 25.17
CA CYS A 315 -14.56 2.12 25.56
C CYS A 315 -14.84 1.04 26.62
N ARG A 316 -16.10 0.79 27.00
CA ARG A 316 -16.44 -0.36 27.87
C ARG A 316 -16.31 -1.71 27.15
N THR A 317 -16.52 -1.76 25.84
CA THR A 317 -16.63 -3.03 25.09
C THR A 317 -15.29 -3.68 24.76
N LEU A 318 -14.19 -2.90 24.70
CA LEU A 318 -12.85 -3.44 24.41
C LEU A 318 -12.17 -4.09 25.62
N ALA A 319 -12.55 -3.72 26.85
CA ALA A 319 -11.98 -4.31 28.06
C ALA A 319 -12.44 -5.76 28.31
N THR A 320 -13.64 -6.12 27.85
CA THR A 320 -14.21 -7.48 28.01
C THR A 320 -13.71 -8.48 26.97
N THR A 321 -13.15 -8.02 25.85
CA THR A 321 -12.76 -8.90 24.73
C THR A 321 -11.30 -9.36 24.83
N ARG A 322 -10.46 -8.71 25.64
CA ARG A 322 -9.11 -9.20 25.98
C ARG A 322 -9.05 -10.14 27.20
N ALA A 323 -10.19 -10.38 27.85
CA ALA A 323 -10.31 -11.27 29.02
C ALA A 323 -10.98 -12.62 28.69
N ARG A 324 -11.04 -12.99 27.40
CA ARG A 324 -11.39 -14.32 26.89
C ARG A 324 -10.33 -14.75 25.90
#